data_AF-A0AA97DXX9-F1
#
_entry.id   AF-A0AA97DXX9-F1
#
_cell.length_a   1.000
_cell.length_b   1.000
_cell.length_c   1.000
_cell.angle_alpha   90.00
_cell.angle_beta   90.00
_cell.angle_gamma   90.00
#
_symmetry.space_group_name_H-M   'P 1'
#
loop_
_entity.id
_entity.type
_entity.pdbx_description
1 polymer ?
#
loop_
_entity_poly.entity_id
_entity_poly.type
_entity_poly.pdbx_seq_one_letter_code
_entity_poly.pdbx_strand_id
1 'polypeptide(L)'
;MNKNLISLPFLVLFIVGCQQNIAPSSDSAPIAESAQASLIDEPESEVTNDQFESEVLVQEQVETIAVEKELTASEKLTLSLIERGEQALSAQRLLTPEEDNANLYFQAALGRDPGNFRATQGIANIVETYTDWAWASAVGRGYKQADRYLGLARSVNPEDPLIEDMAAQIRDLKTRRAQEAQYRAQQAAKKAAAANSNDETAEQNEEEPVKKGVYHLPETLFSLSDEEIIGKIQPIIDEVAKTEQSIAIYWPNDKEARLIYQIINSRIPEFRVRAMTFRQADHTVELQQD
;
A
#
# COMPACT_ATOMS: atom_id res chain seq x y z
N MET A 1 49.29 1.60 17.59
CA MET A 1 49.66 2.80 18.36
C MET A 1 48.92 3.99 17.76
N ASN A 2 47.90 4.47 18.47
CA ASN A 2 47.27 5.78 18.24
C ASN A 2 48.24 6.91 18.56
N LYS A 3 48.03 8.05 17.89
CA LYS A 3 47.99 9.44 18.43
C LYS A 3 47.64 10.35 17.23
N ASN A 4 46.41 10.86 17.14
CA ASN A 4 45.90 12.11 17.77
C ASN A 4 46.69 13.33 17.28
N LEU A 5 46.13 14.50 16.96
CA LEU A 5 44.79 15.10 16.77
C LEU A 5 45.14 16.62 16.59
N ILE A 6 44.12 17.49 16.41
CA ILE A 6 44.14 18.96 16.55
C ILE A 6 44.35 19.73 15.22
N SER A 7 43.60 20.76 14.81
CA SER A 7 42.24 21.30 15.07
C SER A 7 42.27 22.78 14.64
N LEU A 8 41.38 23.16 13.70
CA LEU A 8 40.72 24.48 13.54
C LEU A 8 41.60 25.73 13.27
N PRO A 9 41.01 26.91 12.91
CA PRO A 9 39.71 27.20 12.29
C PRO A 9 39.82 28.16 11.09
N PHE A 10 38.79 28.28 10.23
CA PHE A 10 38.45 29.58 9.66
C PHE A 10 36.94 29.69 9.40
N LEU A 11 36.36 30.59 10.18
CA LEU A 11 35.11 31.32 9.98
C LEU A 11 35.07 31.94 8.56
N VAL A 12 33.88 32.05 7.93
CA VAL A 12 33.41 33.28 7.21
C VAL A 12 32.12 33.04 6.39
N LEU A 13 31.17 33.95 6.64
CA LEU A 13 30.08 34.52 5.82
C LEU A 13 28.90 33.69 5.27
N PHE A 14 27.74 34.03 5.84
CA PHE A 14 26.43 34.17 5.19
C PHE A 14 26.48 35.04 3.92
N ILE A 15 26.00 34.53 2.77
CA ILE A 15 25.39 35.33 1.69
C ILE A 15 24.25 34.54 1.02
N VAL A 16 23.03 35.08 1.20
CA VAL A 16 21.91 35.28 0.24
C VAL A 16 21.73 34.28 -0.92
N GLY A 17 20.51 33.73 -1.00
CA GLY A 17 20.08 32.85 -2.08
C GLY A 17 19.79 33.52 -3.42
N CYS A 18 19.50 32.68 -4.41
CA CYS A 18 18.60 32.99 -5.53
C CYS A 18 18.13 31.66 -6.12
N GLN A 19 16.81 31.53 -6.24
CA GLN A 19 16.14 30.51 -7.02
C GLN A 19 16.47 30.68 -8.51
N GLN A 20 16.61 29.57 -9.23
CA GLN A 20 16.64 29.60 -10.69
C GLN A 20 15.22 29.70 -11.23
N ASN A 21 14.98 30.92 -11.72
CA ASN A 21 13.81 31.45 -12.38
C ASN A 21 13.79 30.95 -13.84
N ILE A 22 12.75 30.24 -14.22
CA ILE A 22 12.35 30.07 -15.63
C ILE A 22 11.15 31.00 -15.81
N ALA A 23 11.33 32.03 -16.63
CA ALA A 23 10.32 33.04 -16.88
C ALA A 23 9.21 32.50 -17.82
N PRO A 24 7.94 32.84 -17.52
CA PRO A 24 6.79 32.65 -18.40
C PRO A 24 6.56 33.91 -19.27
N SER A 25 6.04 33.73 -20.48
CA SER A 25 5.48 34.83 -21.27
C SER A 25 3.97 34.90 -21.10
N SER A 26 3.54 36.09 -20.72
CA SER A 26 2.20 36.64 -20.52
C SER A 26 1.27 36.53 -21.72
N ASP A 27 -0.03 36.35 -21.46
CA ASP A 27 -0.95 37.47 -21.68
C ASP A 27 -2.22 37.42 -20.79
N SER A 28 -2.35 38.49 -19.99
CA SER A 28 -3.57 39.18 -19.55
C SER A 28 -4.68 38.47 -18.73
N ALA A 29 -4.84 38.96 -17.50
CA ALA A 29 -5.94 38.73 -16.54
C ALA A 29 -7.09 39.77 -16.75
N PRO A 30 -8.05 39.97 -15.80
CA PRO A 30 -9.15 39.09 -15.36
C PRO A 30 -10.52 39.83 -15.33
N ILE A 31 -11.66 39.14 -15.20
CA ILE A 31 -12.89 39.71 -14.59
C ILE A 31 -13.58 38.66 -13.69
N ALA A 32 -13.93 39.12 -12.49
CA ALA A 32 -14.57 38.51 -11.33
C ALA A 32 -16.01 37.99 -11.62
N GLU A 33 -16.48 36.88 -11.02
CA GLU A 33 -17.15 36.74 -9.70
C GLU A 33 -18.69 36.86 -9.72
N SER A 34 -19.34 35.75 -9.33
CA SER A 34 -20.74 35.60 -8.83
C SER A 34 -21.87 35.90 -9.84
N ALA A 35 -23.07 35.34 -9.78
CA ALA A 35 -23.80 34.62 -8.75
C ALA A 35 -24.87 33.70 -9.38
N GLN A 36 -25.50 32.90 -8.52
CA GLN A 36 -26.54 31.90 -8.75
C GLN A 36 -27.82 32.42 -9.42
N ALA A 37 -28.54 31.53 -10.12
CA ALA A 37 -29.85 30.99 -9.69
C ALA A 37 -30.75 30.61 -10.88
N SER A 38 -31.49 29.52 -10.67
CA SER A 38 -32.58 28.93 -11.46
C SER A 38 -33.61 29.92 -12.00
N LEU A 39 -34.31 29.53 -13.07
CA LEU A 39 -35.77 29.30 -13.06
C LEU A 39 -36.26 28.70 -14.38
N ILE A 40 -37.31 27.90 -14.23
CA ILE A 40 -38.08 27.12 -15.20
C ILE A 40 -39.09 28.03 -15.91
N ASP A 41 -39.31 27.84 -17.23
CA ASP A 41 -40.67 27.82 -17.82
C ASP A 41 -40.64 27.33 -19.29
N GLU A 42 -41.41 26.26 -19.55
CA GLU A 42 -42.11 26.00 -20.83
C GLU A 42 -43.38 26.90 -20.86
N PRO A 43 -44.26 26.95 -21.90
CA PRO A 43 -44.26 26.32 -23.24
C PRO A 43 -44.63 27.34 -24.37
N GLU A 44 -44.62 26.92 -25.64
CA GLU A 44 -45.82 27.03 -26.52
C GLU A 44 -45.58 26.45 -27.92
N SER A 45 -46.49 25.55 -28.27
CA SER A 45 -46.81 25.00 -29.57
C SER A 45 -47.56 26.00 -30.45
N GLU A 46 -47.22 26.10 -31.74
CA GLU A 46 -48.15 26.13 -32.89
C GLU A 46 -47.39 26.49 -34.16
N VAL A 47 -47.21 25.54 -35.07
CA VAL A 47 -47.08 25.87 -36.50
C VAL A 47 -48.03 24.97 -37.27
N THR A 48 -49.14 25.57 -37.66
CA THR A 48 -50.12 25.05 -38.60
C THR A 48 -49.50 24.90 -39.98
N ASN A 49 -49.72 23.73 -40.55
CA ASN A 49 -49.63 23.39 -41.97
C ASN A 49 -50.47 24.37 -42.82
N ASP A 50 -49.97 24.82 -43.98
CA ASP A 50 -50.42 24.29 -45.28
C ASP A 50 -49.78 25.04 -46.49
N GLN A 51 -49.52 24.25 -47.53
CA GLN A 51 -49.50 24.60 -48.98
C GLN A 51 -48.18 24.79 -49.76
N PHE A 52 -47.84 23.69 -50.49
CA PHE A 52 -47.61 23.56 -51.95
C PHE A 52 -46.52 24.43 -52.60
N GLU A 53 -45.68 23.98 -53.52
CA GLU A 53 -45.33 22.71 -54.18
C GLU A 53 -44.15 23.13 -55.09
N SER A 54 -43.02 22.44 -55.06
CA SER A 54 -42.10 22.45 -56.21
C SER A 54 -41.26 21.18 -56.15
N GLU A 55 -41.64 20.22 -56.99
CA GLU A 55 -40.83 19.07 -57.36
C GLU A 55 -39.44 19.53 -57.81
N VAL A 56 -38.39 19.13 -57.11
CA VAL A 56 -37.16 18.71 -57.76
C VAL A 56 -36.72 17.39 -57.13
N LEU A 57 -36.99 16.36 -57.93
CA LEU A 57 -36.54 14.99 -57.80
C LEU A 57 -35.00 14.95 -57.74
N VAL A 58 -34.43 14.82 -56.55
CA VAL A 58 -33.09 14.25 -56.37
C VAL A 58 -33.22 13.17 -55.32
N GLN A 59 -33.49 11.94 -55.79
CA GLN A 59 -33.23 10.75 -55.00
C GLN A 59 -31.72 10.69 -54.77
N GLU A 60 -31.28 11.27 -53.67
CA GLU A 60 -29.96 11.02 -53.12
C GLU A 60 -29.99 9.60 -52.54
N GLN A 61 -29.81 8.63 -53.43
CA GLN A 61 -29.41 7.28 -53.02
C GLN A 61 -28.01 7.42 -52.45
N VAL A 62 -27.94 7.65 -51.14
CA VAL A 62 -26.75 7.40 -50.36
C VAL A 62 -26.64 5.88 -50.26
N GLU A 63 -26.18 5.24 -51.33
CA GLU A 63 -25.56 3.93 -51.24
C GLU A 63 -24.36 4.11 -50.31
N THR A 64 -24.58 3.76 -49.05
CA THR A 64 -23.52 3.48 -48.10
C THR A 64 -22.79 2.26 -48.63
N ILE A 65 -21.84 2.49 -49.53
CA ILE A 65 -20.86 1.48 -49.91
C ILE A 65 -19.98 1.30 -48.68
N ALA A 66 -20.44 0.45 -47.76
CA ALA A 66 -19.58 -0.22 -46.81
C ALA A 66 -18.63 -1.09 -47.63
N VAL A 67 -17.52 -0.50 -48.08
CA VAL A 67 -16.39 -1.26 -48.60
C VAL A 67 -15.86 -2.04 -47.42
N GLU A 68 -16.39 -3.25 -47.22
CA GLU A 68 -15.86 -4.24 -46.31
C GLU A 68 -14.46 -4.56 -46.82
N LYS A 69 -13.46 -3.87 -46.27
CA LYS A 69 -12.06 -4.05 -46.64
C LYS A 69 -11.70 -5.48 -46.29
N GLU A 70 -11.67 -6.36 -47.29
CA GLU A 70 -11.26 -7.74 -47.09
C GLU A 70 -9.84 -7.78 -46.52
N LEU A 71 -9.66 -8.53 -45.42
CA LEU A 71 -8.35 -8.75 -44.83
C LEU A 71 -7.44 -9.47 -45.83
N THR A 72 -6.24 -8.93 -46.00
CA THR A 72 -5.16 -9.58 -46.75
C THR A 72 -4.80 -10.93 -46.13
N ALA A 73 -4.16 -11.80 -46.91
CA ALA A 73 -3.68 -13.09 -46.41
C ALA A 73 -2.73 -12.93 -45.19
N SER A 74 -1.94 -11.84 -45.17
CA SER A 74 -1.05 -11.54 -44.04
C SER A 74 -1.83 -11.18 -42.77
N GLU A 75 -2.85 -10.31 -42.89
CA GLU A 75 -3.70 -9.92 -41.77
C GLU A 75 -4.50 -11.10 -41.22
N LYS A 76 -5.04 -11.97 -42.09
CA LYS A 76 -5.73 -13.21 -41.69
C LYS A 76 -4.82 -14.14 -40.91
N LEU A 77 -3.55 -14.28 -41.32
CA LEU A 77 -2.58 -15.10 -40.60
C LEU A 77 -2.23 -14.51 -39.22
N THR A 78 -2.03 -13.19 -39.13
CA THR A 78 -1.78 -12.53 -37.84
C THR A 78 -2.98 -12.69 -36.90
N LEU A 79 -4.20 -12.53 -37.40
CA LEU A 79 -5.42 -12.78 -36.62
C LEU A 79 -5.49 -14.22 -36.09
N SER A 80 -5.19 -15.21 -36.94
CA SER A 80 -5.17 -16.62 -36.54
C SER A 80 -4.14 -16.91 -35.45
N LEU A 81 -2.96 -16.29 -35.48
CA LEU A 81 -1.96 -16.41 -34.41
C LEU A 81 -2.50 -15.86 -33.09
N ILE A 82 -3.12 -14.68 -33.11
CA ILE A 82 -3.70 -14.07 -31.91
C ILE A 82 -4.77 -14.97 -31.29
N GLU A 83 -5.69 -15.50 -32.10
CA GLU A 83 -6.75 -16.40 -31.64
C GLU A 83 -6.19 -17.70 -31.03
N ARG A 84 -5.14 -18.27 -31.62
CA ARG A 84 -4.44 -19.43 -31.04
C ARG A 84 -3.74 -19.08 -29.73
N GLY A 85 -3.17 -17.88 -29.62
CA GLY A 85 -2.58 -17.35 -28.40
C GLY A 85 -3.61 -17.24 -27.27
N GLU A 86 -4.77 -16.64 -27.57
CA GLU A 86 -5.89 -16.51 -26.62
C GLU A 86 -6.43 -17.88 -26.19
N GLN A 87 -6.56 -18.82 -27.13
CA GLN A 87 -6.96 -20.19 -26.83
C GLN A 87 -5.92 -20.90 -25.93
N ALA A 88 -4.63 -20.79 -26.23
CA ALA A 88 -3.58 -21.39 -25.42
C ALA A 88 -3.52 -20.76 -24.01
N LEU A 89 -3.72 -19.44 -23.91
CA LEU A 89 -3.77 -18.69 -22.65
C LEU A 89 -4.92 -19.18 -21.78
N SER A 90 -6.13 -19.27 -22.35
CA SER A 90 -7.31 -19.78 -21.63
C SER A 90 -7.16 -21.23 -21.15
N ALA A 91 -6.34 -22.02 -21.84
CA ALA A 91 -5.98 -23.39 -21.46
C ALA A 91 -4.75 -23.47 -20.52
N GLN A 92 -4.25 -22.35 -19.99
CA GLN A 92 -3.03 -22.24 -19.17
C GLN A 92 -1.76 -22.85 -19.81
N ARG A 93 -1.72 -22.98 -21.15
CA ARG A 93 -0.51 -23.35 -21.88
C ARG A 93 0.32 -22.10 -22.13
N LEU A 94 0.90 -21.54 -21.08
CA LEU A 94 1.54 -20.21 -21.12
C LEU A 94 2.88 -20.22 -21.88
N LEU A 95 3.81 -21.05 -21.41
CA LEU A 95 5.15 -21.27 -21.98
C LEU A 95 5.40 -22.74 -22.37
N THR A 96 4.47 -23.63 -22.02
CA THR A 96 4.58 -25.07 -22.25
C THR A 96 3.28 -25.62 -22.83
N PRO A 97 3.34 -26.61 -23.73
CA PRO A 97 4.54 -27.17 -24.38
C PRO A 97 5.27 -26.17 -25.31
N GLU A 98 6.54 -26.44 -25.63
CA GLU A 98 7.41 -25.53 -26.41
C GLU A 98 6.82 -25.16 -27.78
N GLU A 99 6.16 -26.12 -28.44
CA GLU A 99 5.60 -25.98 -29.79
C GLU A 99 4.14 -25.48 -29.82
N ASP A 100 3.48 -25.39 -28.66
CA ASP A 100 2.07 -25.00 -28.59
C ASP A 100 1.78 -24.31 -27.26
N ASN A 101 2.07 -23.01 -27.21
CA ASN A 101 1.82 -22.17 -26.03
C ASN A 101 1.46 -20.72 -26.41
N ALA A 102 0.86 -20.01 -25.45
CA ALA A 102 0.36 -18.66 -25.63
C ALA A 102 1.45 -17.66 -25.98
N ASN A 103 2.59 -17.71 -25.28
CA ASN A 103 3.73 -16.82 -25.54
C ASN A 103 4.22 -16.97 -26.97
N LEU A 104 4.39 -18.20 -27.47
CA LEU A 104 4.81 -18.49 -28.84
C LEU A 104 3.90 -17.77 -29.86
N TYR A 105 2.59 -17.93 -29.73
CA TYR A 105 1.65 -17.34 -30.68
C TYR A 105 1.59 -15.80 -30.61
N PHE A 106 1.60 -15.22 -29.40
CA PHE A 106 1.58 -13.77 -29.26
C PHE A 106 2.88 -13.11 -29.72
N GLN A 107 4.04 -13.71 -29.42
CA GLN A 107 5.33 -13.24 -29.93
C GLN A 107 5.39 -13.33 -31.47
N ALA A 108 4.86 -14.42 -32.05
CA ALA A 108 4.77 -14.55 -33.51
C ALA A 108 3.84 -13.50 -34.13
N ALA A 109 2.72 -13.17 -33.48
CA ALA A 109 1.83 -12.10 -33.92
C ALA A 109 2.52 -10.72 -33.86
N LEU A 110 3.21 -10.41 -32.76
CA LEU A 110 3.97 -9.16 -32.60
C LEU A 110 5.14 -9.03 -33.57
N GLY A 111 5.77 -10.14 -33.95
CA GLY A 111 6.79 -10.15 -35.01
C GLY A 111 6.24 -9.75 -36.38
N ARG A 112 4.93 -9.91 -36.62
CA ARG A 112 4.25 -9.53 -37.88
C ARG A 112 3.60 -8.16 -37.80
N ASP A 113 3.03 -7.82 -36.64
CA ASP A 113 2.37 -6.57 -36.34
C ASP A 113 2.80 -6.08 -34.94
N PRO A 114 3.93 -5.35 -34.86
CA PRO A 114 4.49 -4.91 -33.57
C PRO A 114 3.57 -3.98 -32.76
N GLY A 115 2.59 -3.35 -33.41
CA GLY A 115 1.61 -2.48 -32.76
C GLY A 115 0.33 -3.21 -32.35
N ASN A 116 0.27 -4.54 -32.48
CA ASN A 116 -0.96 -5.27 -32.25
C ASN A 116 -1.36 -5.29 -30.77
N PHE A 117 -2.38 -4.51 -30.43
CA PHE A 117 -2.86 -4.38 -29.05
C PHE A 117 -3.26 -5.73 -28.43
N ARG A 118 -3.96 -6.61 -29.17
CA ARG A 118 -4.42 -7.90 -28.62
C ARG A 118 -3.25 -8.81 -28.26
N ALA A 119 -2.23 -8.86 -29.12
CA ALA A 119 -1.03 -9.66 -28.85
C ALA A 119 -0.23 -9.11 -27.67
N THR A 120 -0.07 -7.78 -27.58
CA THR A 120 0.57 -7.12 -26.42
C THR A 120 -0.17 -7.42 -25.12
N GLN A 121 -1.50 -7.33 -25.11
CA GLN A 121 -2.32 -7.69 -23.96
C GLN A 121 -2.16 -9.18 -23.60
N GLY A 122 -2.07 -10.06 -24.60
CA GLY A 122 -1.78 -11.48 -24.40
C GLY A 122 -0.48 -11.72 -23.65
N ILE A 123 0.60 -11.01 -24.01
CA ILE A 123 1.89 -11.06 -23.31
C ILE A 123 1.76 -10.54 -21.87
N ALA A 124 1.07 -9.40 -21.68
CA ALA A 124 0.84 -8.81 -20.35
C ALA A 124 0.08 -9.79 -19.43
N ASN A 125 -0.97 -10.45 -19.93
CA ASN A 125 -1.75 -11.42 -19.17
C ASN A 125 -0.91 -12.64 -18.71
N ILE A 126 0.06 -13.06 -19.52
CA ILE A 126 0.98 -14.15 -19.15
C ILE A 126 1.89 -13.69 -18.00
N VAL A 127 2.44 -12.48 -18.09
CA VAL A 127 3.26 -11.89 -17.01
C VAL A 127 2.46 -11.80 -15.72
N GLU A 128 1.26 -11.23 -15.78
CA GLU A 128 0.34 -11.09 -14.64
C GLU A 128 0.06 -12.44 -13.97
N THR A 129 -0.27 -13.46 -14.77
CA THR A 129 -0.54 -14.82 -14.28
C THR A 129 0.66 -15.38 -13.50
N TYR A 130 1.88 -15.22 -14.01
CA TYR A 130 3.07 -15.69 -13.32
C TYR A 130 3.39 -14.87 -12.06
N THR A 131 3.17 -13.55 -12.07
CA THR A 131 3.37 -12.72 -10.87
C THR A 131 2.36 -13.05 -9.78
N ASP A 132 1.12 -13.38 -10.13
CA ASP A 132 0.08 -13.83 -9.19
C ASP A 132 0.45 -15.17 -8.54
N TRP A 133 0.91 -16.13 -9.34
CA TRP A 133 1.39 -17.41 -8.81
C TRP A 133 2.64 -17.25 -7.95
N ALA A 134 3.51 -16.30 -8.28
CA ALA A 134 4.65 -15.95 -7.45
C ALA A 134 4.21 -15.43 -6.08
N TRP A 135 3.26 -14.48 -6.06
CA TRP A 135 2.69 -13.95 -4.84
C TRP A 135 2.04 -15.03 -3.98
N ALA A 136 1.16 -15.84 -4.56
CA ALA A 136 0.48 -16.93 -3.87
C ALA A 136 1.48 -17.92 -3.24
N SER A 137 2.53 -18.27 -3.99
CA SER A 137 3.61 -19.13 -3.50
C SER A 137 4.35 -18.49 -2.31
N ALA A 138 4.68 -17.20 -2.39
CA ALA A 138 5.36 -16.48 -1.32
C ALA A 138 4.51 -16.35 -0.05
N VAL A 139 3.21 -16.08 -0.20
CA VAL A 139 2.24 -16.10 0.91
C VAL A 139 2.26 -17.46 1.60
N GLY A 140 2.29 -18.55 0.83
CA GLY A 140 2.46 -19.93 1.30
C GLY A 140 3.86 -20.31 1.81
N ARG A 141 4.79 -19.35 1.95
CA ARG A 141 6.23 -19.54 2.32
C ARG A 141 7.04 -20.36 1.30
N GLY A 142 6.49 -20.62 0.12
CA GLY A 142 7.16 -21.25 -1.01
C GLY A 142 8.05 -20.28 -1.81
N TYR A 143 9.02 -19.64 -1.17
CA TYR A 143 9.83 -18.58 -1.80
C TYR A 143 10.61 -19.05 -3.03
N LYS A 144 11.16 -20.27 -3.01
CA LYS A 144 11.85 -20.84 -4.20
C LYS A 144 10.93 -20.96 -5.39
N GLN A 145 9.67 -21.35 -5.16
CA GLN A 145 8.68 -21.49 -6.22
C GLN A 145 8.23 -20.11 -6.73
N ALA A 146 8.11 -19.13 -5.82
CA ALA A 146 7.85 -17.75 -6.18
C ALA A 146 8.94 -17.19 -7.11
N ASP A 147 10.22 -17.40 -6.77
CA ASP A 147 11.36 -16.98 -7.60
C ASP A 147 11.33 -17.64 -8.99
N ARG A 148 10.93 -18.92 -9.07
CA ARG A 148 10.76 -19.62 -10.35
C ARG A 148 9.67 -18.98 -11.20
N TYR A 149 8.53 -18.64 -10.62
CA TYR A 149 7.45 -17.98 -11.35
C TYR A 149 7.86 -16.59 -11.84
N LEU A 150 8.56 -15.79 -11.04
CA LEU A 150 9.13 -14.52 -11.50
C LEU A 150 10.17 -14.73 -12.61
N GLY A 151 10.95 -15.82 -12.57
CA GLY A 151 11.84 -16.19 -13.66
C GLY A 151 11.10 -16.49 -14.98
N LEU A 152 9.95 -17.16 -14.90
CA LEU A 152 9.10 -17.43 -16.07
C LEU A 152 8.50 -16.12 -16.61
N ALA A 153 8.01 -15.23 -15.74
CA ALA A 153 7.56 -13.90 -16.16
C ALA A 153 8.65 -13.12 -16.91
N ARG A 154 9.89 -13.12 -16.40
CA ARG A 154 11.05 -12.47 -17.06
C ARG A 154 11.39 -13.09 -18.41
N SER A 155 11.16 -14.40 -18.59
CA SER A 155 11.37 -15.05 -19.89
C SER A 155 10.34 -14.65 -20.96
N VAL A 156 9.20 -14.11 -20.53
CA VAL A 156 8.11 -13.63 -21.40
C VAL A 156 8.35 -12.17 -21.78
N ASN A 157 8.54 -11.30 -20.78
CA ASN A 157 8.84 -9.89 -20.98
C ASN A 157 9.76 -9.39 -19.84
N PRO A 158 11.07 -9.25 -20.07
CA PRO A 158 12.02 -8.88 -19.01
C PRO A 158 11.92 -7.41 -18.57
N GLU A 159 11.30 -6.54 -19.37
CA GLU A 159 11.17 -5.11 -19.10
C GLU A 159 9.84 -4.74 -18.43
N ASP A 160 8.98 -5.73 -18.14
CA ASP A 160 7.68 -5.48 -17.52
C ASP A 160 7.84 -5.03 -16.05
N PRO A 161 7.40 -3.80 -15.69
CA PRO A 161 7.57 -3.27 -14.34
C PRO A 161 6.84 -4.10 -13.27
N LEU A 162 5.77 -4.82 -13.64
CA LEU A 162 4.99 -5.65 -12.70
C LEU A 162 5.86 -6.72 -12.03
N ILE A 163 6.89 -7.21 -12.73
CA ILE A 163 7.80 -8.24 -12.24
C ILE A 163 8.63 -7.71 -11.07
N GLU A 164 9.19 -6.51 -11.21
CA GLU A 164 10.04 -5.92 -10.18
C GLU A 164 9.22 -5.41 -8.99
N ASP A 165 8.02 -4.89 -9.24
CA ASP A 165 7.06 -4.54 -8.19
C ASP A 165 6.69 -5.77 -7.35
N MET A 166 6.35 -6.89 -8.02
CA MET A 166 6.02 -8.14 -7.34
C MET A 166 7.24 -8.72 -6.58
N ALA A 167 8.43 -8.64 -7.16
CA ALA A 167 9.66 -9.07 -6.50
C ALA A 167 9.94 -8.26 -5.22
N ALA A 168 9.71 -6.94 -5.26
CA ALA A 168 9.82 -6.08 -4.10
C ALA A 168 8.80 -6.43 -3.02
N GLN A 169 7.54 -6.65 -3.39
CA GLN A 169 6.48 -7.05 -2.47
C GLN A 169 6.80 -8.36 -1.75
N ILE A 170 7.32 -9.37 -2.47
CA ILE A 170 7.74 -10.65 -1.89
C ILE A 170 8.92 -10.48 -0.92
N ARG A 171 9.88 -9.61 -1.26
CA ARG A 171 11.03 -9.29 -0.40
C ARG A 171 10.58 -8.65 0.92
N ASP A 172 9.64 -7.71 0.84
CA ASP A 172 9.07 -7.05 2.02
C ASP A 172 8.33 -8.04 2.92
N LEU A 173 7.50 -8.91 2.33
CA LEU A 173 6.82 -9.98 3.05
C LEU A 173 7.81 -10.88 3.82
N LYS A 174 8.92 -11.25 3.17
CA LYS A 174 9.97 -12.07 3.78
C LYS A 174 10.64 -11.35 4.95
N THR A 175 10.96 -10.07 4.79
CA THR A 175 11.58 -9.25 5.84
C THR A 175 10.67 -9.10 7.05
N ARG A 176 9.38 -8.76 6.85
CA ARG A 176 8.41 -8.62 7.96
C ARG A 176 8.29 -9.92 8.76
N ARG A 177 8.13 -11.06 8.08
CA ARG A 177 8.05 -12.38 8.73
C ARG A 177 9.33 -12.76 9.49
N ALA A 178 10.50 -12.37 8.98
CA ALA A 178 11.76 -12.62 9.67
C ALA A 178 11.88 -11.78 10.95
N GLN A 179 11.50 -10.50 10.89
CA GLN A 179 11.48 -9.60 12.04
C GLN A 179 10.52 -10.11 13.13
N GLU A 180 9.30 -10.51 12.75
CA GLU A 180 8.32 -11.09 13.67
C GLU A 180 8.84 -12.36 14.35
N ALA A 181 9.50 -13.24 13.59
CA ALA A 181 10.08 -14.47 14.14
C ALA A 181 11.24 -14.17 15.11
N GLN A 182 12.10 -13.20 14.78
CA GLN A 182 13.19 -12.76 15.65
C GLN A 182 12.65 -12.16 16.95
N TYR A 183 11.65 -11.28 16.87
CA TYR A 183 11.01 -10.70 18.05
C TYR A 183 10.43 -11.79 18.96
N ARG A 184 9.68 -12.75 18.39
CA ARG A 184 9.12 -13.87 19.16
C ARG A 184 10.20 -14.73 19.81
N ALA A 185 11.29 -15.02 19.09
CA ALA A 185 12.40 -15.79 19.63
C ALA A 185 13.10 -15.05 20.79
N GLN A 186 13.28 -13.74 20.69
CA GLN A 186 13.85 -12.92 21.76
C GLN A 186 12.95 -12.93 23.01
N GLN A 187 11.64 -12.76 22.85
CA GLN A 187 10.70 -12.81 23.97
C GLN A 187 10.67 -14.19 24.63
N ALA A 188 10.69 -15.27 23.85
CA ALA A 188 10.77 -16.64 24.37
C ALA A 188 12.08 -16.90 25.13
N ALA A 189 13.22 -16.41 24.61
CA ALA A 189 14.52 -16.55 25.26
C ALA A 189 14.59 -15.79 26.59
N LYS A 190 14.06 -14.56 26.66
CA LYS A 190 13.96 -13.79 27.92
C LYS A 190 13.13 -14.53 28.96
N LYS A 191 11.97 -15.07 28.56
CA LYS A 191 11.11 -15.87 29.45
C LYS A 191 11.81 -17.14 29.95
N ALA A 192 12.55 -17.84 29.09
CA ALA A 192 13.30 -19.02 29.47
C ALA A 192 14.48 -18.70 30.40
N ALA A 193 15.16 -17.57 30.19
CA ALA A 193 16.22 -17.09 31.07
C ALA A 193 15.69 -16.76 32.46
N ALA A 194 14.54 -16.07 32.54
CA ALA A 194 13.87 -15.77 33.81
C ALA A 194 13.35 -17.02 34.55
N ALA A 195 13.03 -18.10 33.82
CA ALA A 195 12.61 -19.36 34.43
C ALA A 195 13.78 -20.21 34.97
N ASN A 196 14.99 -20.05 34.40
CA ASN A 196 16.20 -20.78 34.81
C ASN A 196 17.02 -20.04 35.87
N SER A 197 16.66 -18.81 36.23
CA SER A 197 17.24 -18.06 37.36
C SER A 197 16.62 -18.41 38.71
N ASN A 198 15.74 -19.42 38.77
CA ASN A 198 15.23 -19.96 40.02
C ASN A 198 16.26 -20.94 40.62
N ASP A 199 17.26 -20.39 41.32
CA ASP A 199 17.95 -21.10 42.39
C ASP A 199 16.91 -21.46 43.46
N GLU A 200 16.91 -22.71 43.90
CA GLU A 200 16.01 -23.28 44.90
C GLU A 200 16.36 -22.72 46.29
N THR A 201 16.18 -21.42 46.55
CA THR A 201 16.05 -20.90 47.91
C THR A 201 15.39 -19.52 47.93
N ALA A 202 14.07 -19.46 47.76
CA ALA A 202 13.17 -18.54 48.48
C ALA A 202 11.77 -18.59 47.86
N GLU A 203 10.86 -19.31 48.51
CA GLU A 203 9.49 -18.83 48.56
C GLU A 203 9.51 -17.44 49.21
N GLN A 204 8.82 -16.49 48.57
CA GLN A 204 8.47 -15.14 49.02
C GLN A 204 9.43 -14.01 48.59
N ASN A 205 8.86 -13.13 47.76
CA ASN A 205 9.24 -11.74 47.47
C ASN A 205 10.44 -11.51 46.55
N GLU A 206 10.21 -11.43 45.24
CA GLU A 206 11.13 -10.72 44.34
C GLU A 206 10.35 -9.82 43.37
N GLU A 207 10.13 -8.59 43.84
CA GLU A 207 9.95 -7.40 43.04
C GLU A 207 11.27 -7.17 42.27
N GLU A 208 11.24 -7.19 40.94
CA GLU A 208 12.33 -6.59 40.15
C GLU A 208 12.52 -5.12 40.59
N PRO A 209 13.75 -4.56 40.55
CA PRO A 209 13.99 -3.21 41.04
C PRO A 209 13.10 -2.22 40.26
N VAL A 210 12.02 -1.80 40.91
CA VAL A 210 11.02 -0.90 40.38
C VAL A 210 11.73 0.37 39.94
N LYS A 211 11.92 0.54 38.63
CA LYS A 211 12.13 1.87 38.07
C LYS A 211 10.88 2.68 38.42
N LYS A 212 11.00 3.50 39.47
CA LYS A 212 9.90 4.27 40.05
C LYS A 212 9.17 5.04 38.94
N GLY A 213 7.89 4.71 38.71
CA GLY A 213 7.04 5.37 37.72
C GLY A 213 6.88 4.66 36.37
N VAL A 214 7.45 3.48 36.15
CA VAL A 214 7.22 2.69 34.91
C VAL A 214 6.29 1.52 35.19
N TYR A 215 5.18 1.45 34.45
CA TYR A 215 4.15 0.41 34.58
C TYR A 215 4.06 -0.42 33.31
N HIS A 216 4.26 -1.73 33.43
CA HIS A 216 4.12 -2.67 32.33
C HIS A 216 2.69 -3.24 32.28
N LEU A 217 2.06 -3.16 31.12
CA LEU A 217 0.73 -3.71 30.87
C LEU A 217 0.84 -4.94 29.95
N PRO A 218 -0.06 -5.93 30.08
CA PRO A 218 -0.03 -7.12 29.23
C PRO A 218 -0.30 -6.79 27.76
N GLU A 219 0.37 -7.47 26.83
CA GLU A 219 0.11 -7.33 25.38
C GLU A 219 -1.35 -7.67 25.02
N THR A 220 -1.98 -8.54 25.81
CA THR A 220 -3.38 -8.94 25.68
C THR A 220 -4.34 -8.08 26.49
N LEU A 221 -3.95 -6.87 26.94
CA LEU A 221 -4.76 -6.01 27.81
C LEU A 221 -6.21 -5.89 27.30
N PHE A 222 -6.39 -5.57 26.02
CA PHE A 222 -7.72 -5.40 25.41
C PHE A 222 -8.45 -6.70 25.06
N SER A 223 -7.90 -7.85 25.41
CA SER A 223 -8.57 -9.15 25.34
C SER A 223 -9.11 -9.61 26.71
N LEU A 224 -8.77 -8.89 27.79
CA LEU A 224 -9.29 -9.15 29.14
C LEU A 224 -10.69 -8.56 29.30
N SER A 225 -11.40 -8.97 30.35
CA SER A 225 -12.67 -8.33 30.74
C SER A 225 -12.44 -6.90 31.24
N ASP A 226 -13.47 -6.06 31.18
CA ASP A 226 -13.39 -4.68 31.67
C ASP A 226 -12.88 -4.60 33.12
N GLU A 227 -13.35 -5.48 34.00
CA GLU A 227 -12.91 -5.52 35.40
C GLU A 227 -11.41 -5.84 35.54
N GLU A 228 -10.91 -6.79 34.75
CA GLU A 228 -9.49 -7.14 34.73
C GLU A 228 -8.62 -6.03 34.13
N ILE A 229 -9.08 -5.38 33.05
CA ILE A 229 -8.40 -4.22 32.44
C ILE A 229 -8.21 -3.13 33.49
N ILE A 230 -9.27 -2.82 34.22
CA ILE A 230 -9.23 -1.83 35.30
C ILE A 230 -8.28 -2.27 36.39
N GLY A 231 -8.33 -3.53 36.83
CA GLY A 231 -7.39 -4.05 37.82
C GLY A 231 -5.92 -3.88 37.42
N LYS A 232 -5.60 -4.00 36.13
CA LYS A 232 -4.24 -3.77 35.60
C LYS A 232 -3.86 -2.29 35.53
N ILE A 233 -4.81 -1.41 35.25
CA ILE A 233 -4.56 0.04 35.10
C ILE A 233 -4.65 0.78 36.44
N GLN A 234 -5.33 0.22 37.45
CA GLN A 234 -5.58 0.87 38.75
C GLN A 234 -4.32 1.41 39.44
N PRO A 235 -3.17 0.70 39.48
CA PRO A 235 -1.96 1.24 40.09
C PRO A 235 -1.42 2.50 39.40
N ILE A 236 -1.66 2.65 38.10
CA ILE A 236 -1.29 3.85 37.34
C ILE A 236 -2.23 5.00 37.72
N ILE A 237 -3.53 4.72 37.80
CA ILE A 237 -4.55 5.71 38.19
C ILE A 237 -4.24 6.25 39.58
N ASP A 238 -3.98 5.37 40.54
CA ASP A 238 -3.73 5.75 41.94
C ASP A 238 -2.48 6.63 42.06
N GLU A 239 -1.39 6.28 41.35
CA GLU A 239 -0.16 7.06 41.42
C GLU A 239 -0.30 8.39 40.67
N VAL A 240 -0.94 8.42 39.50
CA VAL A 240 -1.18 9.67 38.77
C VAL A 240 -2.09 10.60 39.56
N ALA A 241 -3.15 10.09 40.20
CA ALA A 241 -4.04 10.88 41.04
C ALA A 241 -3.31 11.49 42.25
N LYS A 242 -2.30 10.77 42.77
CA LYS A 242 -1.49 11.21 43.91
C LYS A 242 -0.38 12.19 43.54
N THR A 243 0.26 12.01 42.38
CA THR A 243 1.46 12.78 41.99
C THR A 243 1.18 13.87 40.98
N GLU A 244 0.02 13.83 40.31
CA GLU A 244 -0.38 14.72 39.21
C GLU A 244 0.60 14.73 38.02
N GLN A 245 1.46 13.71 37.92
CA GLN A 245 2.47 13.61 36.88
C GLN A 245 1.86 13.39 35.49
N SER A 246 2.54 13.90 34.47
CA SER A 246 2.21 13.56 33.09
C SER A 246 2.63 12.12 32.76
N ILE A 247 1.96 11.50 31.80
CA ILE A 247 2.23 10.10 31.42
C ILE A 247 2.68 9.99 29.95
N ALA A 248 3.58 9.06 29.67
CA ALA A 248 3.92 8.62 28.32
C ALA A 248 3.40 7.20 28.13
N ILE A 249 2.61 6.97 27.07
CA ILE A 249 1.99 5.68 26.76
C ILE A 249 2.66 5.12 25.50
N TYR A 250 3.34 3.99 25.63
CA TYR A 250 4.02 3.31 24.53
C TYR A 250 3.23 2.09 24.11
N TRP A 251 2.55 2.19 22.95
CA TRP A 251 1.65 1.14 22.48
C TRP A 251 1.77 0.87 20.98
N PRO A 252 1.67 -0.39 20.49
CA PRO A 252 1.78 -0.70 19.06
C PRO A 252 0.75 0.02 18.17
N ASN A 253 -0.42 0.31 18.75
CA ASN A 253 -1.59 0.86 18.08
C ASN A 253 -2.08 2.13 18.79
N ASP A 254 -2.19 3.21 18.03
CA ASP A 254 -2.62 4.53 18.50
C ASP A 254 -4.07 4.55 18.99
N LYS A 255 -4.95 3.71 18.43
CA LYS A 255 -6.33 3.58 18.93
C LYS A 255 -6.37 3.02 20.35
N GLU A 256 -5.56 2.00 20.59
CA GLU A 256 -5.46 1.34 21.90
C GLU A 256 -4.74 2.23 22.92
N ALA A 257 -3.68 2.95 22.52
CA ALA A 257 -3.05 3.96 23.37
C ALA A 257 -4.05 5.02 23.86
N ARG A 258 -4.94 5.50 22.96
CA ARG A 258 -6.02 6.43 23.31
C ARG A 258 -7.02 5.83 24.27
N LEU A 259 -7.36 4.55 24.14
CA LEU A 259 -8.26 3.87 25.08
C LEU A 259 -7.64 3.81 26.49
N ILE A 260 -6.35 3.49 26.61
CA ILE A 260 -5.63 3.51 27.90
C ILE A 260 -5.72 4.92 28.53
N TYR A 261 -5.39 5.96 27.75
CA TYR A 261 -5.51 7.33 28.21
C TYR A 261 -6.92 7.70 28.66
N GLN A 262 -7.95 7.31 27.90
CA GLN A 262 -9.35 7.58 28.23
C GLN A 262 -9.75 6.91 29.54
N ILE A 263 -9.35 5.66 29.77
CA ILE A 263 -9.63 4.93 31.00
C ILE A 263 -9.02 5.68 32.19
N ILE A 264 -7.72 6.02 32.11
CA ILE A 264 -7.01 6.71 33.20
C ILE A 264 -7.66 8.07 33.47
N ASN A 265 -7.83 8.90 32.44
CA ASN A 265 -8.38 10.25 32.60
C ASN A 265 -9.84 10.25 33.07
N SER A 266 -10.65 9.25 32.72
CA SER A 266 -12.05 9.15 33.16
C SER A 266 -12.19 8.85 34.66
N ARG A 267 -11.13 8.32 35.29
CA ARG A 267 -11.13 7.86 36.68
C ARG A 267 -10.45 8.83 37.65
N ILE A 268 -9.93 9.94 37.12
CA ILE A 268 -9.32 11.03 37.89
C ILE A 268 -10.10 12.31 37.57
N PRO A 269 -11.27 12.54 38.21
CA PRO A 269 -12.11 13.72 37.92
C PRO A 269 -11.52 15.03 38.43
N GLU A 270 -10.50 14.99 39.30
CA GLU A 270 -9.93 16.15 39.98
C GLU A 270 -9.15 17.06 39.02
N PHE A 271 -8.51 16.48 37.99
CA PHE A 271 -7.76 17.22 36.98
C PHE A 271 -7.66 16.44 35.68
N ARG A 272 -7.35 17.15 34.58
CA ARG A 272 -7.09 16.50 33.29
C ARG A 272 -5.67 15.94 33.26
N VAL A 273 -5.55 14.64 33.03
CA VAL A 273 -4.27 13.96 32.89
C VAL A 273 -3.56 14.46 31.63
N ARG A 274 -2.30 14.87 31.77
CA ARG A 274 -1.43 15.20 30.61
C ARG A 274 -0.80 13.92 30.11
N ALA A 275 -0.94 13.61 28.82
CA ALA A 275 -0.40 12.39 28.24
C ALA A 275 0.25 12.61 26.87
N MET A 276 1.30 11.85 26.59
CA MET A 276 1.86 11.65 25.26
C MET A 276 1.70 10.18 24.86
N THR A 277 1.42 9.93 23.59
CA THR A 277 1.25 8.57 23.04
C THR A 277 2.29 8.31 21.96
N PHE A 278 3.00 7.19 22.08
CA PHE A 278 4.06 6.79 21.18
C PHE A 278 3.74 5.43 20.55
N ARG A 279 3.95 5.31 19.24
CA ARG A 279 3.71 4.07 18.51
C ARG A 279 4.90 3.11 18.65
N GLN A 280 5.00 2.46 19.79
CA GLN A 280 6.09 1.53 20.16
C GLN A 280 5.52 0.27 20.82
N ALA A 281 6.14 -0.88 20.59
CA ALA A 281 5.60 -2.17 21.04
C ALA A 281 6.02 -2.56 22.48
N ASP A 282 6.28 -1.57 23.33
CA ASP A 282 6.82 -1.79 24.68
C ASP A 282 5.73 -2.08 25.72
N HIS A 283 4.47 -1.73 25.41
CA HIS A 283 3.29 -1.96 26.26
C HIS A 283 3.44 -1.36 27.67
N THR A 284 3.99 -0.15 27.75
CA THR A 284 4.30 0.55 29.00
C THR A 284 3.56 1.87 29.13
N VAL A 285 3.32 2.25 30.39
CA VAL A 285 2.94 3.61 30.78
C VAL A 285 3.98 4.15 31.75
N GLU A 286 4.59 5.28 31.41
CA GLU A 286 5.66 5.90 32.19
C GLU A 286 5.20 7.25 32.76
N LEU A 287 5.28 7.42 34.07
CA LEU A 287 5.09 8.69 34.75
C LEU A 287 6.33 9.55 34.55
N GLN A 288 6.12 10.73 33.99
CA GLN A 288 7.17 11.69 33.71
C GLN A 288 7.51 12.47 34.97
N GLN A 289 8.80 12.67 35.20
CA GLN A 289 9.29 13.61 36.20
C GLN A 289 9.24 14.99 35.58
N ASP A 290 8.33 15.85 36.06
CA ASP A 290 8.31 17.27 35.72
C ASP A 290 9.47 18.02 36.42
#